data_AF-A0AAF0QLR9-F1
#
_entry.id   AF-A0AAF0QLR9-F1
#
_cell.length_a   1.000
_cell.length_b   1.000
_cell.length_c   1.000
_cell.angle_alpha   90.00
_cell.angle_beta   90.00
_cell.angle_gamma   90.00
#
_symmetry.space_group_name_H-M   'P 1'
#
loop_
_entity.id
_entity.type
_entity.pdbx_description
1 polymer ?
#
loop_
_entity_poly.entity_id
_entity_poly.type
_entity_poly.pdbx_seq_one_letter_code
_entity_poly.pdbx_strand_id
1 'polypeptide(L)'
;MGRKIEIKKIEETTKRQVTFSKRRSSLLKKAEEVAICCDVDVLFIAFSPSGRLNKFCCQQRYCINDSDKKIRIFRYAVLVINL
;
A
#
# COMPACT_ATOMS: atom_id res chain seq x y z
N MET A 1 11.14 -15.11 16.06
CA MET A 1 10.35 -14.68 17.25
C MET A 1 9.44 -13.52 16.86
N GLY A 2 8.16 -13.78 16.61
CA GLY A 2 7.19 -12.74 16.22
C GLY A 2 6.69 -11.98 17.44
N ARG A 3 6.72 -10.64 17.41
CA ARG A 3 6.06 -9.81 18.43
C ARG A 3 4.61 -9.61 18.03
N LYS A 4 3.67 -10.13 18.81
CA LYS A 4 2.25 -9.84 18.65
C LYS A 4 2.01 -8.41 19.13
N ILE A 5 1.34 -7.61 18.31
CA ILE A 5 0.96 -6.23 18.61
C ILE A 5 -0.54 -6.09 18.41
N GLU A 6 -1.17 -5.27 19.24
CA GLU A 6 -2.60 -4.95 19.11
C GLU A 6 -2.86 -4.20 17.78
N ILE A 7 -4.02 -4.47 17.17
CA ILE A 7 -4.48 -3.73 15.99
C ILE A 7 -5.14 -2.43 16.48
N LYS A 8 -4.28 -1.48 16.85
CA LYS A 8 -4.65 -0.10 17.19
C LYS A 8 -3.61 0.86 16.62
N LYS A 9 -3.96 2.14 16.58
CA LYS A 9 -3.02 3.20 16.18
C LYS A 9 -1.80 3.19 17.09
N ILE A 10 -0.61 3.32 16.51
CA ILE A 10 0.63 3.41 17.29
C ILE A 10 0.85 4.89 17.64
N GLU A 11 0.84 5.20 18.93
CA GLU A 11 1.03 6.59 19.40
C GLU A 11 2.45 7.10 19.16
N GLU A 12 3.44 6.25 19.44
CA GLU A 12 4.85 6.59 19.26
C GLU A 12 5.21 6.72 17.78
N THR A 13 5.60 7.93 17.37
CA THR A 13 5.88 8.31 15.98
C THR A 13 6.95 7.45 15.32
N THR A 14 8.06 7.20 16.00
CA THR A 14 9.18 6.37 15.49
C THR A 14 8.73 4.94 15.25
N LYS A 15 8.05 4.31 16.22
CA LYS A 15 7.49 2.95 16.07
C LYS A 15 6.44 2.90 14.98
N ARG A 16 5.59 3.93 14.85
CA ARG A 16 4.60 4.03 13.76
C ARG A 16 5.26 4.07 12.39
N GLN A 17 6.30 4.89 12.21
CA GLN A 17 7.02 5.01 10.94
C GLN A 17 7.78 3.73 10.55
N VAL A 18 8.45 3.09 11.51
CA VAL A 18 9.12 1.80 11.29
C VAL A 18 8.10 0.70 10.97
N THR A 19 6.99 0.66 11.70
CA THR A 19 5.93 -0.33 11.49
C THR A 19 5.24 -0.14 10.14
N PHE A 20 4.93 1.11 9.77
CA PHE A 20 4.44 1.46 8.44
C PHE A 20 5.39 0.94 7.36
N SER A 21 6.68 1.22 7.48
CA SER A 21 7.68 0.81 6.49
C SER A 21 7.75 -0.70 6.33
N LYS A 22 7.74 -1.45 7.45
CA LYS A 22 7.74 -2.92 7.43
C LYS A 22 6.47 -3.50 6.82
N ARG A 23 5.29 -3.03 7.26
CA ARG A 23 3.98 -3.51 6.76
C ARG A 23 3.77 -3.17 5.30
N ARG A 24 4.15 -1.96 4.88
CA ARG A 24 4.11 -1.52 3.48
C ARG A 24 4.92 -2.48 2.61
N SER A 25 6.17 -2.75 2.98
CA SER A 25 7.02 -3.66 2.20
C SER A 25 6.47 -5.09 2.14
N SER A 26 5.89 -5.61 3.22
CA SER A 26 5.31 -6.96 3.20
C SER A 26 3.99 -7.04 2.42
N LEU A 27 3.13 -6.02 2.51
CA LEU A 27 1.87 -5.95 1.75
C LEU A 27 2.15 -5.76 0.26
N LEU A 28 3.15 -4.95 -0.08
CA LEU A 28 3.57 -4.74 -1.46
C LEU A 28 4.00 -6.04 -2.13
N LYS A 29 4.83 -6.84 -1.46
CA LYS A 29 5.24 -8.15 -1.96
C LYS A 29 4.06 -9.09 -2.18
N LYS A 30 3.09 -9.12 -1.25
CA LYS A 30 1.87 -9.92 -1.42
C LYS A 30 1.02 -9.45 -2.60
N ALA A 31 0.89 -8.13 -2.77
CA ALA A 31 0.16 -7.56 -3.90
C ALA A 31 0.83 -7.93 -5.23
N GLU A 32 2.16 -7.91 -5.29
CA GLU A 32 2.96 -8.34 -6.44
C GLU A 32 2.82 -9.86 -6.70
N GLU A 33 2.90 -10.69 -5.67
CA GLU A 33 2.66 -12.14 -5.78
C GLU A 33 1.27 -12.45 -6.35
N VAL A 34 0.22 -11.76 -5.87
CA VAL A 34 -1.16 -11.92 -6.38
C VAL A 34 -1.28 -11.45 -7.82
N ALA A 35 -0.67 -10.31 -8.15
CA ALA A 35 -0.67 -9.78 -9.51
C ALA A 35 -0.03 -10.77 -10.50
N ILE A 36 1.11 -11.35 -10.13
CA ILE A 36 1.82 -12.35 -10.94
C ILE A 36 1.04 -13.67 -11.01
N CYS A 37 0.53 -14.16 -9.87
CA CYS A 37 -0.13 -15.46 -9.79
C CYS A 37 -1.45 -15.50 -10.57
N CYS A 38 -2.20 -14.41 -10.55
CA CYS A 38 -3.53 -14.34 -11.15
C CYS A 38 -3.57 -13.54 -12.47
N ASP A 39 -2.45 -12.99 -12.92
CA ASP A 39 -2.36 -12.06 -14.06
C ASP A 39 -3.39 -10.92 -13.97
N VAL A 40 -3.46 -10.29 -12.79
CA VAL A 40 -4.41 -9.21 -12.49
C VAL A 40 -3.72 -7.88 -12.25
N ASP A 41 -4.38 -6.80 -12.67
CA ASP A 41 -3.97 -5.44 -12.34
C ASP A 41 -4.25 -5.12 -10.86
N VAL A 42 -3.19 -4.75 -10.12
CA VAL A 42 -3.26 -4.36 -8.71
C VAL A 42 -2.69 -2.96 -8.51
N LEU A 43 -3.48 -2.12 -7.87
CA LEU A 43 -3.07 -0.80 -7.39
C LEU A 43 -2.92 -0.81 -5.88
N PHE A 44 -1.73 -0.48 -5.41
CA PHE A 44 -1.43 -0.30 -4.00
C PHE A 44 -1.20 1.19 -3.69
N ILE A 45 -1.99 1.74 -2.78
CA ILE A 45 -1.87 3.12 -2.31
C ILE A 45 -1.74 3.11 -0.78
N ALA A 46 -0.72 3.80 -0.27
CA ALA A 46 -0.50 4.00 1.14
C ALA A 46 -0.07 5.44 1.45
N PHE A 47 -0.66 6.03 2.48
CA PHE A 47 -0.24 7.32 3.02
C PHE A 47 0.75 7.09 4.16
N SER A 48 1.92 7.72 4.09
CA SER A 48 2.83 7.70 5.23
C SER A 48 2.25 8.53 6.38
N PRO A 49 2.68 8.27 7.63
CA PRO A 49 2.38 9.14 8.76
C PRO A 49 2.84 10.60 8.56
N SER A 50 3.75 10.86 7.61
CA SER A 50 4.20 12.18 7.20
C SER A 50 3.38 12.82 6.08
N GLY A 51 2.26 12.21 5.67
CA GLY A 51 1.37 12.71 4.62
C GLY A 51 1.87 12.47 3.20
N ARG A 52 2.96 11.72 3.00
CA ARG A 52 3.50 11.42 1.68
C ARG A 52 2.74 10.24 1.06
N LEU A 53 2.24 10.46 -0.15
CA LEU A 53 1.62 9.42 -0.97
C LEU A 53 2.69 8.43 -1.45
N ASN A 54 2.51 7.15 -1.12
CA ASN A 54 3.29 6.04 -1.67
C ASN A 54 2.36 5.21 -2.55
N LYS A 55 2.72 5.08 -3.83
CA LYS A 55 1.93 4.32 -4.82
C LYS A 55 2.79 3.25 -5.47
N PHE A 56 2.18 2.11 -5.74
CA PHE A 56 2.72 1.06 -6.60
C PHE A 56 1.63 0.58 -7.55
N CYS A 57 2.01 0.41 -8.81
CA CYS A 57 1.16 -0.14 -9.85
C CYS A 57 1.94 -1.28 -10.48
N CYS A 58 1.41 -2.49 -10.41
CA CYS A 58 1.87 -3.54 -11.31
C CYS A 58 1.17 -3.34 -12.66
N GLN A 59 1.91 -3.57 -13.74
CA GLN A 59 1.60 -3.25 -15.13
C GLN A 59 1.82 -1.81 -15.59
N GLN A 60 2.53 -1.72 -16.71
CA GLN A 60 2.98 -0.52 -17.43
C GLN A 60 1.85 0.31 -18.07
N ARG A 61 0.57 -0.02 -17.78
CA ARG A 61 -0.59 0.50 -18.52
C ARG A 61 -1.28 1.72 -17.90
N TYR A 62 -1.01 2.05 -16.63
CA TYR A 62 -1.66 3.20 -15.98
C TYR A 62 -0.72 3.93 -15.01
N CYS A 63 -0.09 4.99 -15.51
CA CYS A 63 0.55 6.00 -14.69
C CYS A 63 -0.54 6.84 -14.00
N ILE A 64 -0.66 6.70 -12.67
CA ILE A 64 -1.46 7.64 -11.87
C ILE A 64 -0.67 8.95 -11.80
N ASN A 65 -0.89 9.83 -12.76
CA ASN A 65 -0.43 11.20 -12.69
C ASN A 65 -1.41 12.00 -11.83
N ASP A 66 -0.87 12.86 -10.97
CA ASP A 66 -1.57 13.63 -9.93
C ASP A 66 -2.67 14.57 -10.48
N SER A 67 -2.76 14.72 -11.81
CA SER A 67 -3.60 15.70 -12.49
C SER A 67 -4.78 15.15 -13.29
N ASP A 68 -4.90 13.83 -13.48
CA ASP A 68 -5.93 13.29 -14.38
C ASP A 68 -7.04 12.53 -13.66
N LYS A 69 -8.23 13.14 -13.68
CA LYS A 69 -9.55 12.64 -13.23
C LYS A 69 -10.03 11.41 -14.01
N LYS A 70 -9.24 10.34 -14.08
CA LYS A 70 -9.69 9.07 -14.66
C LYS A 70 -9.25 7.91 -13.79
N ILE A 71 -9.91 7.80 -12.64
CA ILE A 71 -9.95 6.57 -11.85
C ILE A 71 -10.74 5.56 -12.70
N ARG A 72 -10.04 4.86 -13.60
CA ARG A 72 -10.57 3.62 -14.18
C ARG A 72 -10.72 2.63 -13.03
N ILE A 73 -11.92 2.07 -12.92
CA ILE A 73 -12.31 1.13 -11.86
C ILE A 73 -11.32 -0.04 -11.89
N PHE A 74 -10.41 -0.07 -10.91
CA PHE A 74 -9.57 -1.25 -10.65
C PHE A 74 -10.49 -2.32 -10.06
N ARG A 75 -10.44 -3.55 -10.61
CA ARG A 75 -11.23 -4.67 -10.09
C ARG A 75 -10.88 -5.03 -8.63
N TYR A 76 -9.66 -4.70 -8.18
CA TYR A 76 -9.23 -4.82 -6.79
C TYR A 76 -8.35 -3.62 -6.40
N ALA A 77 -8.82 -2.82 -5.44
CA ALA A 77 -8.06 -1.73 -4.83
C ALA A 77 -7.78 -2.07 -3.37
N VAL A 78 -6.50 -2.16 -3.00
CA VAL A 78 -6.10 -2.32 -1.58
C VAL A 78 -5.74 -0.95 -1.04
N LEU A 79 -6.73 -0.27 -0.46
CA LEU A 79 -6.54 0.98 0.25
C LEU A 79 -6.05 0.66 1.67
N VAL A 80 -4.74 0.85 1.93
CA VAL A 80 -4.23 0.74 3.30
C VAL A 80 -4.47 2.07 4.00
N ILE A 81 -5.53 2.08 4.79
CA ILE A 81 -5.91 3.17 5.69
C ILE A 81 -4.81 3.35 6.75
N ASN A 82 -4.50 4.61 7.04
CA ASN A 82 -3.57 5.09 8.06
C ASN A 82 -3.48 4.15 9.29
N LEU A 83 -2.27 3.64 9.54
CA LEU A 83 -1.87 2.96 10.77
C LEU A 83 -1.19 3.92 11.74
#